data_AF-A0A1E1X517-F1
#
_entry.id   AF-A0A1E1X517-F1
#
_cell.length_a   1.000
_cell.length_b   1.000
_cell.length_c   1.000
_cell.angle_alpha   90.00
_cell.angle_beta   90.00
_cell.angle_gamma   90.00
#
_symmetry.space_group_name_H-M   'P 1'
#
loop_
_entity.id
_entity.type
_entity.pdbx_description
1 polymer ?
#
loop_
_entity_poly.entity_id
_entity_poly.type
_entity_poly.pdbx_seq_one_letter_code
_entity_poly.pdbx_strand_id
1 'polypeptide(L)'
;MSTAPRLSCLIVLSGSKDGNSAPSFIQTFTLLHSTFTVQIATPGGRPLEFVNQDDQSRRWLNDFRMKVFAIPIGLHTVDPNRYSCLILPHSPGAVHDLCENKDLGQILRHFIQEKKPICAIGMGVAGLFPAMEDSDVWSFRRCTLTAVSVFELARSPDFANLPVIPEDVIKDRGALYSSSDPDEVHVVVDRHLVTGQNEQSTLTAVQNLVLLCNQKQGATRKERHQ
;
A
#
# COMPACT_ATOMS: atom_id res chain seq x y z
N MET A 1 18.32 19.22 -22.54
CA MET A 1 17.45 18.03 -22.59
C MET A 1 16.45 18.15 -21.44
N SER A 2 15.16 18.37 -21.74
CA SER A 2 14.12 18.37 -20.70
C SER A 2 13.96 16.93 -20.20
N THR A 3 14.33 16.68 -18.95
CA THR A 3 14.01 15.41 -18.29
C THR A 3 12.49 15.35 -18.19
N ALA A 4 11.90 14.25 -18.67
CA ALA A 4 10.46 14.04 -18.53
C ALA A 4 10.07 14.18 -17.04
N PRO A 5 8.93 14.82 -16.72
CA PRO A 5 8.53 15.01 -15.33
C PRO A 5 8.41 13.65 -14.62
N ARG A 6 8.98 13.56 -13.41
CA ARG A 6 8.87 12.35 -12.58
C ARG A 6 7.40 12.08 -12.29
N LEU A 7 6.99 10.83 -12.45
CA LEU A 7 5.65 10.39 -12.05
C LEU A 7 5.46 10.59 -10.54
N SER A 8 4.20 10.75 -10.13
CA SER A 8 3.85 10.89 -8.72
C SER A 8 3.35 9.58 -8.14
N CYS A 9 3.81 9.24 -6.93
CA CYS A 9 3.36 8.08 -6.15
C CYS A 9 2.67 8.56 -4.87
N LEU A 10 1.50 8.01 -4.58
CA LEU A 10 0.81 8.19 -3.30
C LEU A 10 1.18 7.05 -2.35
N ILE A 11 1.76 7.38 -1.19
CA ILE A 11 1.99 6.44 -0.10
C ILE A 11 0.88 6.66 0.93
N VAL A 12 0.04 5.66 1.15
CA VAL A 12 -1.02 5.70 2.16
C VAL A 12 -0.55 4.95 3.39
N LEU A 13 -0.58 5.61 4.55
CA LEU A 13 -0.19 5.06 5.85
C LEU A 13 -1.36 5.12 6.83
N SER A 14 -1.31 4.27 7.85
CA SER A 14 -2.23 4.35 8.98
C SER A 14 -1.88 5.56 9.86
N GLY A 15 -2.90 6.21 10.39
CA GLY A 15 -2.80 7.20 11.46
C GLY A 15 -3.21 6.64 12.82
N SER A 16 -3.33 5.32 12.96
CA SER A 16 -3.58 4.63 14.23
C SER A 16 -2.33 4.62 15.11
N LYS A 17 -2.52 4.48 16.43
CA LYS A 17 -1.47 4.29 17.43
C LYS A 17 -0.63 3.01 17.20
N ASP A 18 -1.23 1.98 16.60
CA ASP A 18 -0.52 0.72 16.31
C ASP A 18 0.38 0.85 15.06
N GLY A 19 0.29 2.00 14.39
CA GLY A 19 1.33 2.55 13.54
C GLY A 19 1.63 1.77 12.26
N ASN A 20 2.77 2.12 11.69
CA ASN A 20 3.30 1.59 10.45
C ASN A 20 4.64 0.89 10.73
N SER A 21 4.95 -0.22 10.06
CA SER A 21 6.26 -0.84 10.25
C SER A 21 7.37 0.10 9.77
N ALA A 22 8.33 0.39 10.66
CA ALA A 22 9.49 1.21 10.31
C ALA A 22 10.34 0.55 9.20
N PRO A 23 10.72 -0.74 9.26
CA PRO A 23 11.50 -1.37 8.20
C PRO A 23 10.79 -1.32 6.83
N SER A 24 9.50 -1.66 6.78
CA SER A 24 8.74 -1.65 5.53
C SER A 24 8.60 -0.24 4.96
N PHE A 25 8.31 0.75 5.82
CA PHE A 25 8.19 2.13 5.39
C PHE A 25 9.51 2.69 4.87
N ILE A 26 10.62 2.51 5.59
CA ILE A 26 11.94 3.03 5.21
C ILE A 26 12.35 2.46 3.85
N GLN A 27 12.19 1.15 3.66
CA GLN A 27 12.52 0.49 2.40
C GLN A 27 11.63 0.99 1.25
N THR A 28 10.32 1.09 1.50
CA THR A 28 9.34 1.61 0.52
C THR A 28 9.68 3.04 0.11
N PHE A 29 9.85 3.93 1.08
CA PHE A 29 10.13 5.34 0.84
C PHE A 29 11.46 5.54 0.11
N THR A 30 12.52 4.84 0.53
CA THR A 30 13.85 4.95 -0.08
C THR A 30 13.82 4.58 -1.56
N LEU A 31 13.15 3.48 -1.91
CA LEU A 31 13.01 3.05 -3.31
C LEU A 31 12.16 4.03 -4.11
N LEU A 32 11.00 4.44 -3.59
CA LEU A 32 10.06 5.27 -4.33
C LEU A 32 10.52 6.72 -4.48
N HIS A 33 11.08 7.34 -3.44
CA HIS A 33 11.52 8.74 -3.48
C HIS A 33 12.67 8.98 -4.48
N SER A 34 13.45 7.93 -4.80
CA SER A 34 14.46 8.00 -5.85
C SER A 34 13.85 8.06 -7.27
N THR A 35 12.66 7.48 -7.46
CA THR A 35 12.04 7.25 -8.77
C THR A 35 10.85 8.16 -9.05
N PHE A 36 10.10 8.52 -8.00
CA PHE A 36 8.83 9.25 -8.05
C PHE A 36 8.88 10.55 -7.25
N THR A 37 8.00 11.48 -7.60
CA THR A 37 7.56 12.50 -6.65
C THR A 37 6.61 11.84 -5.65
N VAL A 38 6.96 11.81 -4.37
CA VAL A 38 6.19 11.10 -3.34
C VAL A 38 5.31 12.06 -2.56
N GLN A 39 4.04 11.69 -2.36
CA GLN A 39 3.15 12.31 -1.39
C GLN A 39 2.70 11.25 -0.38
N ILE A 40 2.70 11.60 0.90
CA ILE A 40 2.17 10.74 1.97
C ILE A 40 0.79 11.23 2.35
N ALA A 41 -0.14 10.29 2.55
CA ALA A 41 -1.48 10.56 3.06
C ALA A 41 -1.86 9.60 4.19
N THR A 42 -2.65 10.11 5.13
CA THR A 42 -3.25 9.34 6.24
C THR A 42 -4.71 9.74 6.43
N PRO A 43 -5.54 8.94 7.11
CA PRO A 43 -6.89 9.35 7.50
C PRO A 43 -6.85 10.67 8.27
N GLY A 44 -7.54 11.69 7.75
CA GLY A 44 -7.60 13.02 8.35
C GLY A 44 -6.28 13.81 8.40
N GLY A 45 -5.19 13.32 7.79
CA GLY A 45 -3.87 13.96 7.87
C GLY A 45 -3.21 13.76 9.23
N ARG A 46 -3.58 12.70 9.94
CA ARG A 46 -3.00 12.34 11.24
C ARG A 46 -1.48 12.11 11.13
N PRO A 47 -0.70 12.50 12.16
CA PRO A 47 0.74 12.26 12.21
C PRO A 47 1.12 10.79 12.05
N LEU A 48 2.37 10.56 11.61
CA LEU A 48 2.89 9.22 11.37
C LEU A 48 3.44 8.59 12.65
N GLU A 49 2.84 7.47 13.05
CA GLU A 49 3.34 6.57 14.08
C GLU A 49 4.06 5.36 13.46
N PHE A 50 5.17 4.96 14.07
CA PHE A 50 6.02 3.87 13.60
C PHE A 50 6.31 2.85 14.69
N VAL A 51 6.18 1.57 14.35
CA VAL A 51 6.48 0.43 15.21
C VAL A 51 7.65 -0.39 14.65
N ASN A 52 8.11 -1.39 15.41
CA ASN A 52 9.24 -2.26 15.05
C ASN A 52 10.54 -1.47 14.79
N GLN A 53 10.79 -0.45 15.62
CA GLN A 53 11.98 0.40 15.51
C GLN A 53 13.19 -0.19 16.26
N ASP A 54 14.31 -0.26 15.57
CA ASP A 54 15.66 -0.38 16.14
C ASP A 54 16.38 0.99 16.17
N ASP A 55 17.64 1.02 16.59
CA ASP A 55 18.40 2.28 16.69
C ASP A 55 18.67 2.92 15.33
N GLN A 56 18.84 2.13 14.28
CA GLN A 56 19.13 2.64 12.93
C GLN A 56 17.88 3.27 12.32
N SER A 57 16.76 2.57 12.34
CA SER A 57 15.46 3.06 11.87
C SER A 57 14.99 4.27 12.66
N ARG A 58 15.20 4.32 13.99
CA ARG A 58 14.86 5.50 14.80
C ARG A 58 15.62 6.75 14.37
N ARG A 59 16.93 6.63 14.11
CA ARG A 59 17.75 7.75 13.60
C ARG A 59 17.24 8.20 12.24
N TRP A 60 17.02 7.26 11.32
CA TRP A 60 16.50 7.56 9.99
C TRP A 60 15.14 8.27 10.05
N LEU A 61 14.23 7.80 10.91
CA LEU A 61 12.90 8.38 11.08
C LEU A 61 12.95 9.80 11.67
N ASN A 62 13.88 10.06 12.58
CA ASN A 62 14.08 11.42 13.11
C ASN A 62 14.51 12.39 12.00
N ASP A 63 15.46 11.98 11.15
CA ASP A 63 15.91 12.80 10.01
C ASP A 63 14.80 13.00 8.98
N PHE A 64 14.03 11.93 8.72
CA PHE A 64 12.87 11.95 7.83
C PHE A 64 11.80 12.93 8.31
N ARG A 65 11.47 12.93 9.61
CA ARG A 65 10.44 13.81 10.21
C ARG A 65 10.75 15.30 10.09
N MET A 66 12.01 15.68 9.86
CA MET A 66 12.41 17.07 9.63
C MET A 66 12.10 17.56 8.20
N LYS A 67 11.61 16.70 7.31
CA LYS A 67 11.35 17.03 5.90
C LYS A 67 9.89 17.39 5.69
N VAL A 68 9.62 18.34 4.79
CA VAL A 68 8.25 18.80 4.49
C VAL A 68 7.35 17.66 3.98
N PHE A 69 7.89 16.75 3.17
CA PHE A 69 7.15 15.59 2.65
C PHE A 69 6.81 14.54 3.72
N ALA A 70 7.35 14.66 4.94
CA ALA A 70 6.97 13.80 6.06
C ALA A 70 5.64 14.21 6.71
N ILE A 71 5.10 15.39 6.37
CA ILE A 71 3.80 15.86 6.84
C ILE A 71 2.72 15.27 5.92
N PRO A 72 1.88 14.35 6.42
CA PRO A 72 0.87 13.70 5.59
C PRO A 72 -0.28 14.66 5.28
N ILE A 73 -0.84 14.53 4.08
CA ILE A 73 -2.15 15.13 3.77
C ILE A 73 -3.28 14.21 4.23
N GLY A 74 -4.48 14.75 4.38
CA GLY A 74 -5.67 13.95 4.63
C GLY A 74 -6.14 13.20 3.39
N LEU A 75 -6.58 11.95 3.55
CA LEU A 75 -7.16 11.19 2.43
C LEU A 75 -8.31 11.94 1.72
N HIS A 76 -9.16 12.65 2.46
CA HIS A 76 -10.24 13.47 1.91
C HIS A 76 -9.78 14.63 0.99
N THR A 77 -8.50 15.00 0.98
CA THR A 77 -7.94 16.05 0.11
C THR A 77 -7.19 15.51 -1.10
N VAL A 78 -7.07 14.18 -1.21
CA VAL A 78 -6.34 13.52 -2.30
C VAL A 78 -7.14 13.64 -3.59
N ASP A 79 -6.53 14.29 -4.60
CA ASP A 79 -6.98 14.16 -5.99
C ASP A 79 -6.26 12.97 -6.65
N PRO A 80 -6.95 11.84 -6.90
CA PRO A 80 -6.33 10.63 -7.41
C PRO A 80 -5.82 10.76 -8.85
N ASN A 81 -6.24 11.80 -9.60
CA ASN A 81 -5.73 12.08 -10.94
C ASN A 81 -4.24 12.45 -10.95
N ARG A 82 -3.73 13.01 -9.85
CA ARG A 82 -2.36 13.50 -9.72
C ARG A 82 -1.32 12.38 -9.57
N TYR A 83 -1.77 11.17 -9.31
CA TYR A 83 -0.90 10.04 -8.98
C TYR A 83 -0.96 8.96 -10.05
N SER A 84 0.21 8.41 -10.34
CA SER A 84 0.36 7.32 -11.30
C SER A 84 0.28 5.94 -10.63
N CYS A 85 0.63 5.86 -9.34
CA CYS A 85 0.56 4.65 -8.53
C CYS A 85 0.28 4.97 -7.06
N LEU A 86 -0.22 3.97 -6.34
CA LEU A 86 -0.53 4.00 -4.92
C LEU A 86 0.14 2.81 -4.23
N ILE A 87 0.69 3.03 -3.04
CA ILE A 87 1.20 1.96 -2.19
C ILE A 87 0.68 2.07 -0.75
N LEU A 88 0.35 0.91 -0.17
CA LEU A 88 0.02 0.67 1.23
C LEU A 88 1.11 -0.24 1.82
N PRO A 89 2.15 0.31 2.47
CA PRO A 89 3.22 -0.48 3.09
C PRO A 89 2.72 -1.43 4.18
N HIS A 90 3.60 -2.27 4.72
CA HIS A 90 3.24 -3.08 5.90
C HIS A 90 2.89 -2.17 7.08
N SER A 91 1.62 -2.19 7.49
CA SER A 91 1.09 -1.27 8.50
C SER A 91 0.17 -2.01 9.47
N PRO A 92 0.64 -2.42 10.66
CA PRO A 92 -0.19 -3.07 11.67
C PRO A 92 -1.45 -2.26 12.01
N GLY A 93 -1.35 -0.93 12.06
CA GLY A 93 -2.48 -0.04 12.31
C GLY A 93 -3.55 0.02 11.22
N ALA A 94 -3.29 -0.50 10.02
CA ALA A 94 -4.20 -0.37 8.87
C ALA A 94 -5.57 -1.04 9.10
N VAL A 95 -5.60 -2.12 9.88
CA VAL A 95 -6.86 -2.79 10.26
C VAL A 95 -7.74 -1.95 11.18
N HIS A 96 -7.23 -0.89 11.79
CA HIS A 96 -8.01 -0.04 12.69
C HIS A 96 -8.59 1.19 12.00
N ASP A 97 -7.93 1.72 10.95
CA ASP A 97 -8.35 2.99 10.36
C ASP A 97 -8.35 3.06 8.83
N LEU A 98 -7.77 2.09 8.12
CA LEU A 98 -7.80 2.03 6.66
C LEU A 98 -8.85 1.06 6.12
N CYS A 99 -9.14 -0.03 6.84
CA CYS A 99 -10.01 -1.11 6.37
C CYS A 99 -11.47 -0.72 6.08
N GLU A 100 -11.95 0.36 6.69
CA GLU A 100 -13.30 0.91 6.50
C GLU A 100 -13.28 2.36 6.03
N ASN A 101 -12.12 2.87 5.59
CA ASN A 101 -11.97 4.28 5.24
C ASN A 101 -12.63 4.60 3.90
N LYS A 102 -13.71 5.39 3.92
CA LYS A 102 -14.48 5.74 2.72
C LYS A 102 -13.70 6.56 1.70
N ASP A 103 -12.84 7.48 2.15
CA ASP A 103 -12.01 8.29 1.25
C ASP A 103 -11.01 7.38 0.51
N LEU A 104 -10.37 6.45 1.22
CA LEU A 104 -9.49 5.45 0.62
C LEU A 104 -10.23 4.56 -0.38
N GLY A 105 -11.46 4.14 -0.04
CA GLY A 105 -12.32 3.39 -0.96
C GLY A 105 -12.56 4.13 -2.28
N GLN A 106 -12.88 5.43 -2.23
CA GLN A 106 -13.07 6.26 -3.42
C GLN A 106 -11.79 6.41 -4.24
N ILE A 107 -10.65 6.65 -3.57
CA ILE A 107 -9.34 6.73 -4.23
C ILE A 107 -9.04 5.42 -4.95
N LEU A 108 -9.20 4.26 -4.28
CA LEU A 108 -8.92 2.96 -4.87
C LEU A 108 -9.83 2.66 -6.07
N ARG A 109 -11.13 2.97 -5.99
CA ARG A 109 -12.05 2.83 -7.13
C ARG A 109 -11.56 3.61 -8.35
N HIS A 110 -11.09 4.83 -8.17
CA HIS A 110 -10.52 5.61 -9.26
C HIS A 110 -9.28 4.93 -9.84
N PHE A 111 -8.37 4.43 -8.99
CA PHE A 111 -7.19 3.71 -9.46
C PHE A 111 -7.54 2.45 -10.27
N ILE A 112 -8.56 1.70 -9.84
CA ILE A 112 -9.05 0.51 -10.54
C ILE A 112 -9.65 0.87 -11.89
N GLN A 113 -10.51 1.90 -11.95
CA GLN A 113 -11.12 2.39 -13.19
C GLN A 113 -10.07 2.83 -14.21
N GLU A 114 -9.05 3.56 -13.75
CA GLU A 114 -7.94 4.05 -14.58
C GLU A 114 -6.82 3.02 -14.81
N LYS A 115 -7.00 1.79 -14.29
CA LYS A 115 -6.01 0.69 -14.33
C LYS A 115 -4.63 1.14 -13.82
N LYS A 116 -4.58 2.02 -12.82
CA LYS A 116 -3.35 2.56 -12.22
C LYS A 116 -2.76 1.51 -11.26
N PRO A 117 -1.44 1.30 -11.25
CA PRO A 117 -0.81 0.36 -10.33
C PRO A 117 -1.13 0.64 -8.86
N ILE A 118 -1.53 -0.40 -8.13
CA ILE A 118 -1.80 -0.42 -6.69
C ILE A 118 -0.87 -1.46 -6.07
N CYS A 119 -0.21 -1.12 -4.97
CA CYS A 119 0.59 -2.07 -4.18
C CYS A 119 0.12 -2.09 -2.72
N ALA A 120 -0.02 -3.26 -2.12
CA ALA A 120 -0.33 -3.38 -0.69
C ALA A 120 0.44 -4.53 -0.03
N ILE A 121 0.99 -4.33 1.16
CA ILE A 121 1.94 -5.27 1.78
C ILE A 121 1.48 -5.64 3.19
N GLY A 122 1.44 -6.94 3.51
CA GLY A 122 0.98 -7.52 4.77
C GLY A 122 -0.29 -6.88 5.33
N MET A 123 -0.23 -6.30 6.54
CA MET A 123 -1.40 -5.67 7.15
C MET A 123 -1.90 -4.43 6.38
N GLY A 124 -1.06 -3.80 5.54
CA GLY A 124 -1.48 -2.73 4.64
C GLY A 124 -2.52 -3.17 3.60
N VAL A 125 -2.62 -4.47 3.30
CA VAL A 125 -3.67 -5.04 2.43
C VAL A 125 -5.07 -4.78 2.98
N ALA A 126 -5.22 -4.60 4.30
CA ALA A 126 -6.49 -4.19 4.89
C ALA A 126 -7.01 -2.86 4.30
N GLY A 127 -6.12 -1.97 3.87
CA GLY A 127 -6.50 -0.72 3.19
C GLY A 127 -7.19 -0.92 1.84
N LEU A 128 -7.20 -2.13 1.26
CA LEU A 128 -7.94 -2.44 0.03
C LEU A 128 -9.43 -2.72 0.27
N PHE A 129 -9.83 -3.00 1.51
CA PHE A 129 -11.19 -3.42 1.87
C PHE A 129 -12.29 -2.36 1.66
N PRO A 130 -12.07 -1.04 1.76
CA PRO A 130 -13.15 -0.08 1.49
C PRO A 130 -13.45 0.12 -0.01
N ALA A 131 -12.70 -0.52 -0.93
CA ALA A 131 -12.93 -0.40 -2.38
C ALA A 131 -14.13 -1.27 -2.83
N MET A 132 -15.34 -0.76 -2.64
CA MET A 132 -16.59 -1.41 -3.01
C MET A 132 -17.19 -0.80 -4.28
N GLU A 133 -17.69 -1.62 -5.18
CA GLU A 133 -18.53 -1.21 -6.30
C GLU A 133 -19.92 -0.77 -5.81
N ASP A 134 -20.69 -0.09 -6.67
CA ASP A 134 -22.02 0.44 -6.31
C ASP A 134 -23.04 -0.67 -5.97
N SER A 135 -22.73 -1.93 -6.32
CA SER A 135 -23.51 -3.14 -6.03
C SER A 135 -23.11 -3.86 -4.73
N ASP A 136 -22.30 -3.21 -3.88
CA ASP A 136 -21.70 -3.82 -2.67
C ASP A 136 -20.80 -5.03 -2.97
N VAL A 137 -20.28 -5.08 -4.20
CA VAL A 137 -19.28 -6.06 -4.62
C VAL A 137 -17.90 -5.48 -4.42
N TRP A 138 -17.01 -6.22 -3.76
CA TRP A 138 -15.63 -5.78 -3.57
C TRP A 138 -14.90 -5.70 -4.93
N SER A 139 -14.24 -4.58 -5.21
CA SER A 139 -13.63 -4.31 -6.53
C SER A 139 -12.47 -5.24 -6.89
N PHE A 140 -11.90 -5.94 -5.90
CA PHE A 140 -10.85 -6.95 -6.10
C PHE A 140 -11.39 -8.38 -6.12
N ARG A 141 -12.71 -8.57 -6.20
CA ARG A 141 -13.31 -9.88 -6.40
C ARG A 141 -12.72 -10.53 -7.65
N ARG A 142 -12.41 -11.84 -7.59
CA ARG A 142 -11.71 -12.61 -8.63
C ARG A 142 -10.25 -12.21 -8.91
N CYS A 143 -9.65 -11.25 -8.19
CA CYS A 143 -8.20 -11.12 -8.17
C CYS A 143 -7.58 -12.32 -7.45
N THR A 144 -6.33 -12.63 -7.80
CA THR A 144 -5.42 -13.35 -6.91
C THR A 144 -4.62 -12.32 -6.13
N LEU A 145 -4.51 -12.49 -4.80
CA LEU A 145 -3.68 -11.65 -3.96
C LEU A 145 -3.19 -12.38 -2.72
N THR A 146 -2.20 -11.79 -2.06
CA THR A 146 -1.68 -12.22 -0.78
C THR A 146 -1.85 -11.12 0.26
N ALA A 147 -1.72 -11.50 1.53
CA ALA A 147 -1.68 -10.65 2.72
C ALA A 147 -1.04 -11.48 3.83
N VAL A 148 -0.83 -10.87 4.99
CA VAL A 148 -0.31 -11.61 6.15
C VAL A 148 -1.21 -12.82 6.43
N SER A 149 -0.59 -13.97 6.59
CA SER A 149 -1.33 -15.22 6.81
C SER A 149 -1.90 -15.29 8.22
N VAL A 150 -2.95 -16.10 8.40
CA VAL A 150 -3.49 -16.41 9.73
C VAL A 150 -2.41 -17.02 10.62
N PHE A 151 -1.50 -17.84 10.07
CA PHE A 151 -0.41 -18.44 10.83
C PHE A 151 0.60 -17.42 11.35
N GLU A 152 0.91 -16.38 10.57
CA GLU A 152 1.75 -15.26 11.03
C GLU A 152 1.01 -14.42 12.09
N LEU A 153 -0.27 -14.11 11.85
CA LEU A 153 -1.08 -13.31 12.76
C LEU A 153 -1.36 -13.99 14.10
N ALA A 154 -1.59 -15.31 14.12
CA ALA A 154 -1.88 -16.07 15.32
C ALA A 154 -0.72 -16.09 16.34
N ARG A 155 0.49 -15.68 15.92
CA ARG A 155 1.65 -15.50 16.82
C ARG A 155 1.57 -14.19 17.60
N SER A 156 0.75 -13.24 17.17
CA SER A 156 0.54 -11.97 17.86
C SER A 156 -0.32 -12.20 19.12
N PRO A 157 0.06 -11.62 20.28
CA PRO A 157 -0.79 -11.68 21.47
C PRO A 157 -2.13 -10.95 21.28
N ASP A 158 -2.22 -10.05 20.30
CA ASP A 158 -3.43 -9.27 20.01
C ASP A 158 -4.33 -9.90 18.94
N PHE A 159 -4.00 -11.10 18.45
CA PHE A 159 -4.73 -11.77 17.37
C PHE A 159 -6.24 -11.82 17.60
N ALA A 160 -6.68 -12.12 18.83
CA ALA A 160 -8.08 -12.24 19.20
C ALA A 160 -8.87 -10.91 19.18
N ASN A 161 -8.19 -9.77 19.19
CA ASN A 161 -8.80 -8.44 19.20
C ASN A 161 -8.74 -7.75 17.84
N LEU A 162 -8.15 -8.38 16.82
CA LEU A 162 -8.06 -7.80 15.49
C LEU A 162 -9.48 -7.61 14.92
N PRO A 163 -9.80 -6.41 14.39
CA PRO A 163 -11.13 -6.15 13.83
C PRO A 163 -11.39 -6.93 12.54
N VAL A 164 -10.32 -7.26 11.81
CA VAL A 164 -10.37 -8.06 10.58
C VAL A 164 -9.13 -8.94 10.48
N ILE A 165 -9.30 -10.12 9.88
CA ILE A 165 -8.22 -11.02 9.47
C ILE A 165 -8.10 -10.91 7.94
N PRO A 166 -7.02 -10.33 7.38
CA PRO A 166 -6.95 -10.07 5.95
C PRO A 166 -7.14 -11.30 5.06
N GLU A 167 -6.54 -12.44 5.43
CA GLU A 167 -6.71 -13.70 4.71
C GLU A 167 -8.19 -14.12 4.60
N ASP A 168 -8.93 -14.05 5.70
CA ASP A 168 -10.35 -14.42 5.73
C ASP A 168 -11.19 -13.45 4.90
N VAL A 169 -10.96 -12.13 5.06
CA VAL A 169 -11.68 -11.11 4.28
C VAL A 169 -11.47 -11.29 2.77
N ILE A 170 -10.25 -11.65 2.33
CA ILE A 170 -9.94 -11.91 0.93
C ILE A 170 -10.76 -13.09 0.40
N LYS A 171 -10.79 -14.19 1.14
CA LYS A 171 -11.53 -15.41 0.77
C LYS A 171 -13.04 -15.16 0.76
N ASP A 172 -13.56 -14.53 1.81
CA ASP A 172 -15.00 -14.26 1.98
C ASP A 172 -15.55 -13.33 0.90
N ARG A 173 -14.73 -12.37 0.44
CA ARG A 173 -15.11 -11.44 -0.64
C ARG A 173 -14.87 -11.99 -2.05
N GLY A 174 -14.56 -13.28 -2.18
CA GLY A 174 -14.50 -14.00 -3.45
C GLY A 174 -13.26 -13.71 -4.29
N ALA A 175 -12.14 -13.36 -3.66
CA ALA A 175 -10.83 -13.35 -4.28
C ALA A 175 -10.05 -14.64 -3.96
N LEU A 176 -9.00 -14.92 -4.73
CA LEU A 176 -8.11 -16.05 -4.47
C LEU A 176 -6.94 -15.59 -3.59
N TYR A 177 -6.88 -16.12 -2.37
CA TYR A 177 -5.73 -15.93 -1.49
C TYR A 177 -4.60 -16.90 -1.85
N SER A 178 -3.37 -16.39 -1.90
CA SER A 178 -2.14 -17.18 -2.08
C SER A 178 -1.10 -16.79 -1.04
N SER A 179 -0.35 -17.77 -0.54
CA SER A 179 0.69 -17.56 0.46
C SER A 179 1.85 -18.54 0.28
N SER A 180 3.04 -18.15 0.73
CA SER A 180 4.14 -19.04 1.08
C SER A 180 4.12 -19.36 2.57
N ASP A 181 5.11 -20.12 3.04
CA ASP A 181 5.36 -20.31 4.46
C ASP A 181 5.49 -18.95 5.20
N PRO A 182 5.13 -18.88 6.50
CA PRO A 182 5.32 -17.68 7.31
C PRO A 182 6.72 -17.08 7.20
N ASP A 183 6.81 -15.75 7.20
CA ASP A 183 8.06 -14.97 7.15
C ASP A 183 8.82 -15.07 5.81
N GLU A 184 8.43 -15.96 4.89
CA GLU A 184 9.01 -16.04 3.55
C GLU A 184 8.53 -14.90 2.65
N VAL A 185 9.36 -14.58 1.66
CA VAL A 185 8.99 -13.61 0.62
C VAL A 185 7.93 -14.23 -0.29
N HIS A 186 6.76 -13.59 -0.36
CA HIS A 186 5.70 -13.97 -1.29
C HIS A 186 5.03 -12.72 -1.85
N VAL A 187 5.04 -12.60 -3.18
CA VAL A 187 4.44 -11.48 -3.91
C VAL A 187 3.53 -12.01 -5.00
N VAL A 188 2.31 -11.48 -5.06
CA VAL A 188 1.36 -11.74 -6.13
C VAL A 188 1.22 -10.49 -6.99
N VAL A 189 1.30 -10.65 -8.30
CA VAL A 189 1.00 -9.61 -9.29
C VAL A 189 -0.18 -10.07 -10.13
N ASP A 190 -1.32 -9.39 -9.98
CA ASP A 190 -2.54 -9.64 -10.76
C ASP A 190 -2.95 -8.34 -11.46
N ARG A 191 -2.81 -8.30 -12.78
CA ARG A 191 -3.09 -7.12 -13.62
C ARG A 191 -2.30 -5.88 -13.18
N HIS A 192 -2.95 -4.96 -12.47
CA HIS A 192 -2.34 -3.73 -11.95
C HIS A 192 -2.30 -3.71 -10.41
N LEU A 193 -2.60 -4.83 -9.76
CA LEU A 193 -2.49 -5.01 -8.32
C LEU A 193 -1.23 -5.82 -8.00
N VAL A 194 -0.39 -5.28 -7.12
CA VAL A 194 0.72 -5.98 -6.49
C VAL A 194 0.39 -6.17 -5.02
N THR A 195 0.55 -7.38 -4.50
CA THR A 195 0.42 -7.63 -3.06
C THR A 195 1.62 -8.40 -2.54
N GLY A 196 2.08 -8.07 -1.34
CA GLY A 196 3.14 -8.78 -0.62
C GLY A 196 2.61 -9.36 0.68
N GLN A 197 3.01 -10.59 1.02
CA GLN A 197 2.46 -11.31 2.18
C GLN A 197 2.82 -10.63 3.50
N ASN A 198 4.06 -10.20 3.68
CA ASN A 198 4.61 -9.77 4.98
C ASN A 198 5.65 -8.67 4.78
N GLU A 199 6.26 -8.23 5.89
CA GLU A 199 7.30 -7.19 5.88
C GLU A 199 8.50 -7.58 4.98
N GLN A 200 8.90 -8.86 4.99
CA GLN A 200 9.99 -9.41 4.19
C GLN A 200 9.72 -9.28 2.68
N SER A 201 8.44 -9.28 2.29
CA SER A 201 7.99 -9.12 0.90
C SER A 201 8.07 -7.68 0.39
N THR A 202 8.38 -6.69 1.24
CA THR A 202 8.36 -5.26 0.91
C THR A 202 9.22 -4.93 -0.31
N LEU A 203 10.50 -5.34 -0.31
CA LEU A 203 11.44 -5.03 -1.39
C LEU A 203 10.90 -5.48 -2.75
N THR A 204 10.54 -6.75 -2.84
CA THR A 204 10.07 -7.39 -4.08
C THR A 204 8.75 -6.78 -4.55
N ALA A 205 7.82 -6.47 -3.63
CA ALA A 205 6.55 -5.83 -3.97
C ALA A 205 6.75 -4.41 -4.52
N VAL A 206 7.62 -3.61 -3.89
CA VAL A 206 7.92 -2.24 -4.34
C VAL A 206 8.63 -2.26 -5.71
N GLN A 207 9.55 -3.19 -5.94
CA GLN A 207 10.20 -3.36 -7.24
C GLN A 207 9.19 -3.69 -8.35
N ASN A 208 8.25 -4.60 -8.09
CA ASN A 208 7.18 -4.92 -9.04
C ASN A 208 6.26 -3.72 -9.32
N LEU A 209 5.95 -2.91 -8.31
CA LEU A 209 5.21 -1.66 -8.51
C LEU A 209 5.96 -0.72 -9.47
N VAL A 210 7.27 -0.53 -9.27
CA VAL A 210 8.10 0.32 -10.14
C VAL A 210 8.11 -0.21 -11.58
N LEU A 211 8.25 -1.54 -11.75
CA LEU A 211 8.23 -2.18 -13.06
C LEU A 211 6.90 -1.94 -13.80
N LEU A 212 5.75 -2.12 -13.13
CA LEU A 212 4.43 -1.85 -13.71
C LEU A 212 4.27 -0.39 -14.15
N CYS A 213 4.74 0.56 -13.33
CA CYS A 213 4.72 1.98 -13.70
C CYS A 213 5.55 2.27 -14.96
N ASN A 214 6.72 1.65 -15.10
CA ASN A 214 7.60 1.85 -16.25
C ASN A 214 7.02 1.24 -17.53
N GLN A 215 6.39 0.06 -17.46
CA GLN A 215 5.72 -0.56 -18.61
C GLN A 215 4.58 0.31 -19.13
N LYS A 216 3.74 0.85 -18.23
CA LYS A 216 2.60 1.71 -18.61
C LYS A 216 3.06 2.99 -19.31
N GLN A 217 4.13 3.63 -18.82
CA GLN A 217 4.72 4.79 -19.50
C GLN A 217 5.22 4.47 -20.91
N GLY A 218 5.84 3.30 -21.09
CA GLY A 218 6.31 2.84 -22.40
C GLY A 218 5.17 2.63 -23.40
N ALA A 219 4.05 2.07 -22.96
CA ALA A 219 2.86 1.87 -23.78
C ALA A 219 2.24 3.21 -24.22
N THR A 220 1.99 4.13 -23.28
CA THR A 220 1.40 5.45 -23.58
C THR A 220 2.27 6.28 -24.53
N ARG A 221 3.61 6.14 -24.45
CA ARG A 221 4.51 6.83 -25.39
C ARG A 221 4.37 6.28 -26.82
N LYS A 222 4.22 4.96 -26.99
CA LYS A 222 4.06 4.35 -28.31
C LYS A 222 2.75 4.74 -28.99
N GLU A 223 1.66 4.81 -28.23
CA GLU A 223 0.34 5.23 -28.74
C GLU A 223 0.31 6.69 -29.22
N ARG A 224 1.11 7.58 -28.62
CA ARG A 224 1.18 9.01 -29.03
C ARG A 224 2.04 9.28 -30.28
N HIS A 225 2.79 8.29 -30.75
CA HIS A 225 3.67 8.42 -31.92
C HIS A 225 3.14 7.64 -33.15
N GLN A 226 1.92 7.10 -33.07
CA GLN A 226 1.13 6.58 -34.19
C GLN A 226 0.02 7.57 -34.51
#